data_AF-H1V564-F1
#
_entry.id   AF-H1V564-F1
#
_cell.length_a   1.000
_cell.length_b   1.000
_cell.length_c   1.000
_cell.angle_alpha   90.00
_cell.angle_beta   90.00
_cell.angle_gamma   90.00
#
_symmetry.space_group_name_H-M   'P 1'
#
loop_
_entity.id
_entity.type
_entity.pdbx_description
1 polymer ?
#
loop_
_entity_poly.entity_id
_entity_poly.type
_entity_poly.pdbx_seq_one_letter_code
_entity_poly.pdbx_strand_id
1 'polypeptide(L)'
;MPPGPTQTKNWFRGKEGWFTEHEELIMVNRLLRDDPSKGDMHNREAVGPSLLFKAVKDWEQWPLYLIGLTTYIPPSPPNTYLSYILRRLGFSTFQANLLAIPSQFLFAVNLLIISWVSGRVKERAIVSSISNWWIFPWLVALVALPSSASTWIRYAMLTGLLSYPYCHAILVGWNAKNSNAVRTRAVSAALYNMFVQAGNIAASNIYRDDDQPLYRRGNKILLGICCFNIVLFYFVKAFYIWRNKVRDRRWNAMTKEQQEDYVLNTTDEGQQRLDFRFAH
;
A
#
# COMPACT_ATOMS: atom_id res chain seq x y z
N MET A 1 13.70 5.45 -19.33
CA MET A 1 12.63 6.41 -19.66
C MET A 1 13.23 7.82 -19.79
N PRO A 2 12.65 8.73 -20.59
CA PRO A 2 13.09 10.12 -20.65
C PRO A 2 12.76 10.86 -19.34
N PRO A 3 13.56 11.86 -18.93
CA PRO A 3 13.36 12.56 -17.65
C PRO A 3 12.13 13.49 -17.64
N GLY A 4 11.60 13.83 -18.81
CA GLY A 4 10.40 14.66 -18.96
C GLY A 4 9.91 14.69 -20.41
N PRO A 5 8.74 15.30 -20.66
CA PRO A 5 8.14 15.41 -21.99
C PRO A 5 9.06 16.07 -23.02
N THR A 6 9.82 17.08 -22.58
CA THR A 6 10.74 17.89 -23.39
C THR A 6 12.12 17.26 -23.60
N GLN A 7 12.37 16.08 -23.01
CA GLN A 7 13.67 15.41 -22.98
C GLN A 7 13.60 13.99 -23.53
N THR A 8 12.75 13.80 -24.53
CA THR A 8 12.54 12.51 -25.20
C THR A 8 13.64 12.21 -26.21
N LYS A 9 14.18 13.25 -26.87
CA LYS A 9 15.32 13.20 -27.78
C LYS A 9 16.53 12.56 -27.11
N ASN A 10 17.08 11.50 -27.70
CA ASN A 10 18.31 10.86 -27.24
C ASN A 10 18.93 10.00 -28.35
N TRP A 11 20.22 9.69 -28.26
CA TRP A 11 20.91 8.83 -29.23
C TRP A 11 20.22 7.46 -29.41
N PHE A 12 19.66 6.90 -28.33
CA PHE A 12 18.89 5.65 -28.36
C PHE A 12 17.39 5.82 -28.69
N ARG A 13 16.85 7.04 -28.62
CA ARG A 13 15.40 7.34 -28.73
C ARG A 13 15.02 8.11 -30.00
N GLY A 14 15.97 8.34 -30.89
CA GLY A 14 15.80 9.14 -32.10
C GLY A 14 16.12 10.62 -31.89
N LYS A 15 16.57 11.27 -32.99
CA LYS A 15 16.92 12.70 -33.01
C LYS A 15 15.70 13.61 -32.88
N GLU A 16 14.55 13.15 -33.37
CA GLU A 16 13.31 13.94 -33.37
C GLU A 16 12.52 13.85 -32.05
N GLY A 17 12.85 12.89 -31.18
CA GLY A 17 12.14 12.70 -29.92
C GLY A 17 10.79 12.02 -30.13
N TRP A 18 9.97 11.98 -29.08
CA TRP A 18 8.65 11.34 -29.13
C TRP A 18 7.51 12.33 -29.40
N PHE A 19 7.77 13.62 -29.24
CA PHE A 19 6.77 14.69 -29.31
C PHE A 19 7.33 15.86 -30.14
N THR A 20 6.45 16.53 -30.87
CA THR A 20 6.73 17.82 -31.50
C THR A 20 6.79 18.93 -30.44
N GLU A 21 7.43 20.07 -30.75
CA GLU A 21 7.50 21.22 -29.82
C GLU A 21 6.10 21.69 -29.37
N HIS A 22 5.12 21.64 -30.27
CA HIS A 22 3.74 21.99 -29.95
C HIS A 22 3.11 21.02 -28.94
N GLU A 23 3.31 19.71 -29.12
CA GLU A 23 2.82 18.68 -28.21
C GLU A 23 3.50 18.74 -26.85
N GLU A 24 4.81 19.00 -26.81
CA GLU A 24 5.57 19.23 -25.58
C GLU A 24 4.99 20.42 -24.80
N LEU A 25 4.69 21.53 -25.49
CA LEU A 25 4.14 22.74 -24.88
C LEU A 25 2.71 22.52 -24.35
N ILE A 26 1.87 21.78 -25.08
CA ILE A 26 0.55 21.36 -24.61
C ILE A 26 0.69 20.47 -23.36
N MET A 27 1.58 19.49 -23.39
CA MET A 27 1.79 18.55 -22.27
C MET A 27 2.28 19.25 -21.01
N VAL A 28 3.27 20.14 -21.13
CA VAL A 28 3.80 20.89 -19.98
C VAL A 28 2.73 21.80 -19.38
N ASN A 29 1.98 22.53 -20.22
CA ASN A 29 0.90 23.40 -19.73
C ASN A 29 -0.24 22.61 -19.09
N ARG A 30 -0.60 21.45 -19.64
CA ARG A 30 -1.59 20.56 -19.01
C ARG A 30 -1.09 20.04 -17.66
N LEU A 31 0.15 19.57 -17.59
CA LEU A 31 0.76 19.07 -16.35
C LEU A 31 0.79 20.15 -15.26
N LEU A 32 1.20 21.37 -15.60
CA LEU A 32 1.28 22.49 -14.66
C LEU A 32 -0.10 23.06 -14.30
N ARG A 33 -1.09 22.99 -15.19
CA ARG A 33 -2.48 23.33 -14.86
C ARG A 33 -3.13 22.28 -13.95
N ASP A 34 -2.82 21.00 -14.17
CA ASP A 34 -3.34 19.90 -13.36
C ASP A 34 -2.70 19.87 -11.97
N ASP A 35 -1.40 20.19 -11.87
CA ASP A 35 -0.66 20.23 -10.61
C ASP A 35 0.49 21.25 -10.72
N PRO A 36 0.26 22.52 -10.31
CA PRO A 36 1.28 23.57 -10.35
C PRO A 36 2.56 23.21 -9.58
N SER A 37 2.43 22.38 -8.53
CA SER A 37 3.57 21.94 -7.71
C SER A 37 4.53 21.01 -8.45
N LYS A 38 4.18 20.56 -9.66
CA LYS A 38 5.08 19.84 -10.58
C LYS A 38 6.17 20.74 -11.17
N GLY A 39 5.98 22.07 -11.13
CA GLY A 39 7.01 23.04 -11.51
C GLY A 39 8.03 23.34 -10.41
N ASP A 40 7.70 23.07 -9.14
CA ASP A 40 8.48 23.50 -7.97
C ASP A 40 9.70 22.64 -7.63
N MET A 41 9.92 21.53 -8.35
CA MET A 41 11.00 20.60 -8.04
C MET A 41 11.79 20.20 -9.27
N HIS A 42 13.10 20.41 -9.23
CA HIS A 42 14.00 19.83 -10.19
C HIS A 42 14.12 18.33 -9.90
N ASN A 43 13.96 17.46 -10.90
CA ASN A 43 14.03 15.98 -10.75
C ASN A 43 15.33 15.46 -10.10
N ARG A 44 16.34 16.32 -9.85
CA ARG A 44 17.65 16.00 -9.26
C ARG A 44 17.93 16.70 -7.92
N GLU A 45 16.96 17.38 -7.32
CA GLU A 45 17.13 18.02 -6.01
C GLU A 45 17.15 16.94 -4.92
N ALA A 46 18.21 16.91 -4.11
CA ALA A 46 18.34 15.92 -3.05
C ALA A 46 17.29 16.15 -1.95
N VAL A 47 16.67 15.06 -1.48
CA VAL A 47 15.80 15.09 -0.30
C VAL A 47 16.68 15.33 0.92
N GLY A 48 16.72 16.57 1.41
CA GLY A 48 17.45 16.91 2.64
C GLY A 48 16.78 16.35 3.91
N PRO A 49 17.53 16.19 5.02
CA PRO A 49 16.99 15.72 6.31
C PRO A 49 15.79 16.52 6.82
N SER A 50 15.75 17.83 6.55
CA SER A 50 14.62 18.70 6.90
C SER A 50 13.29 18.22 6.30
N LEU A 51 13.29 17.77 5.05
CA LEU A 51 12.10 17.24 4.37
C LEU A 51 11.67 15.90 4.95
N LEU A 52 12.62 15.07 5.39
CA LEU A 52 12.33 13.84 6.11
C LEU A 52 11.62 14.14 7.44
N PHE A 53 12.14 15.07 8.23
CA PHE A 53 11.50 15.48 9.48
C PHE A 53 10.12 16.08 9.25
N LYS A 54 9.92 16.86 8.18
CA LYS A 54 8.60 17.37 7.79
C LYS A 54 7.61 16.22 7.52
N ALA A 55 8.02 15.22 6.72
CA ALA A 55 7.18 14.08 6.39
C ALA A 55 6.90 13.14 7.58
N VAL A 56 7.81 13.05 8.56
CA VAL A 56 7.58 12.32 9.82
C VAL A 56 6.63 13.08 10.74
N LYS A 57 6.70 14.41 10.78
CA LYS A 57 5.82 15.26 11.61
C LYS A 57 4.38 15.34 11.06
N ASP A 58 4.17 14.94 9.81
CA ASP A 58 2.88 14.92 9.15
C ASP A 58 1.97 13.80 9.68
N TRP A 59 1.31 14.08 10.80
CA TRP A 59 0.45 13.16 11.55
C TRP A 59 -0.72 12.58 10.73
N GLU A 60 -1.19 13.27 9.68
CA GLU A 60 -2.29 12.80 8.82
C GLU A 60 -1.91 11.60 7.91
N GLN A 61 -0.60 11.32 7.74
CA GLN A 61 -0.10 10.15 6.98
C GLN A 61 0.14 8.90 7.85
N TRP A 62 0.32 9.08 9.16
CA TRP A 62 0.60 7.98 10.09
C TRP A 62 -0.41 6.83 10.05
N PRO A 63 -1.72 7.05 9.86
CA PRO A 63 -2.66 5.95 9.68
C PRO A 63 -2.30 5.02 8.52
N LEU A 64 -1.78 5.54 7.40
CA LEU A 64 -1.33 4.73 6.26
C LEU A 64 0.00 4.03 6.54
N TYR A 65 0.91 4.68 7.26
CA TYR A 65 2.16 4.05 7.70
C TYR A 65 1.89 2.87 8.65
N LEU A 66 0.92 3.01 9.56
CA LEU A 66 0.50 1.95 10.47
C LEU A 66 -0.16 0.78 9.72
N ILE A 67 -0.97 1.05 8.69
CA ILE A 67 -1.47 0.01 7.78
C ILE A 67 -0.30 -0.69 7.09
N GLY A 68 0.65 0.06 6.54
CA GLY A 68 1.85 -0.49 5.88
C GLY A 68 2.64 -1.43 6.80
N LEU A 69 2.80 -1.04 8.07
CA LEU A 69 3.49 -1.84 9.09
C LEU A 69 2.82 -3.18 9.37
N THR A 70 1.49 -3.23 9.39
CA THR A 70 0.75 -4.35 9.99
C THR A 70 0.02 -5.24 8.97
N THR A 71 -0.36 -4.71 7.81
CA THR A 71 -1.22 -5.41 6.85
C THR A 71 -0.59 -6.64 6.19
N TYR A 72 0.74 -6.70 6.10
CA TYR A 72 1.47 -7.82 5.45
C TYR A 72 2.01 -8.84 6.45
N ILE A 73 1.87 -8.57 7.75
CA ILE A 73 2.32 -9.50 8.79
C ILE A 73 1.57 -10.84 8.72
N PRO A 74 0.21 -10.88 8.64
CA PRO A 74 -0.53 -12.14 8.68
C PRO A 74 -0.12 -13.19 7.61
N PRO A 75 0.05 -12.83 6.32
CA PRO A 75 0.43 -13.81 5.30
C PRO A 75 1.94 -14.09 5.24
N SER A 76 2.79 -13.26 5.85
CA SER A 76 4.25 -13.32 5.66
C SER A 76 4.89 -14.63 6.18
N PRO A 77 4.69 -15.06 7.45
CA PRO A 77 5.33 -16.28 7.94
C PRO A 77 4.87 -17.56 7.22
N PRO A 78 3.56 -17.78 6.97
CA PRO A 78 3.12 -18.92 6.16
C PRO A 78 3.76 -18.95 4.77
N ASN A 79 4.00 -17.79 4.14
CA ASN A 79 4.60 -17.70 2.82
C ASN A 79 6.08 -18.09 2.86
N THR A 80 6.84 -17.48 3.77
CA THR A 80 8.28 -17.71 3.91
C THR A 80 8.60 -19.16 4.26
N TYR A 81 7.79 -19.78 5.12
CA TYR A 81 8.04 -21.13 5.63
C TYR A 81 7.20 -22.21 4.97
N LEU A 82 6.46 -21.94 3.88
CA LEU A 82 5.55 -22.89 3.25
C LEU A 82 6.23 -24.23 2.95
N SER A 83 7.32 -24.22 2.18
CA SER A 83 8.04 -25.45 1.81
C SER A 83 8.58 -26.20 3.03
N TYR A 84 8.98 -25.48 4.08
CA TYR A 84 9.46 -26.09 5.33
C TYR A 84 8.31 -26.78 6.08
N ILE A 85 7.16 -26.11 6.21
CA ILE A 85 5.95 -26.65 6.83
C ILE A 85 5.51 -27.91 6.10
N LEU A 86 5.46 -27.88 4.76
CA LEU A 86 5.05 -29.05 3.96
C LEU A 86 5.99 -30.25 4.14
N ARG A 87 7.30 -30.03 4.20
CA ARG A 87 8.27 -31.11 4.49
C ARG A 87 8.04 -31.70 5.88
N ARG A 88 7.79 -30.87 6.88
CA ARG A 88 7.46 -31.32 8.25
C ARG A 88 6.13 -32.08 8.33
N LEU A 89 5.22 -31.86 7.40
CA LEU A 89 3.95 -32.60 7.29
C LEU A 89 4.09 -33.94 6.53
N GLY A 90 5.30 -34.30 6.08
CA GLY A 90 5.60 -35.60 5.46
C GLY A 90 5.78 -35.57 3.93
N PHE A 91 5.70 -34.40 3.28
CA PHE A 91 5.99 -34.31 1.85
C PHE A 91 7.50 -34.35 1.58
N SER A 92 7.89 -34.93 0.43
CA SER A 92 9.27 -34.85 -0.02
C SER A 92 9.68 -33.41 -0.38
N THR A 93 10.97 -33.14 -0.45
CA THR A 93 11.49 -31.82 -0.83
C THR A 93 10.99 -31.37 -2.20
N PHE A 94 10.94 -32.30 -3.15
CA PHE A 94 10.41 -32.08 -4.50
C PHE A 94 8.90 -31.79 -4.47
N GLN A 95 8.12 -32.59 -3.75
CA GLN A 95 6.67 -32.39 -3.61
C GLN A 95 6.35 -31.04 -2.95
N ALA A 96 7.03 -30.69 -1.86
CA ALA A 96 6.80 -29.43 -1.15
C ALA A 96 7.02 -28.20 -2.04
N ASN A 97 8.06 -28.22 -2.88
CA ASN A 97 8.32 -27.13 -3.83
C ASN A 97 7.26 -27.08 -4.95
N LEU A 98 6.84 -28.24 -5.48
CA LEU A 98 5.78 -28.30 -6.49
C LEU A 98 4.44 -27.78 -5.93
N LEU A 99 4.12 -28.15 -4.69
CA LEU A 99 2.90 -27.76 -3.99
C LEU A 99 2.86 -26.26 -3.63
N ALA A 100 3.99 -25.55 -3.67
CA ALA A 100 4.01 -24.10 -3.52
C ALA A 100 3.53 -23.35 -4.78
N ILE A 101 3.57 -23.98 -5.96
CA ILE A 101 3.20 -23.33 -7.23
C ILE A 101 1.73 -22.90 -7.27
N PRO A 102 0.75 -23.75 -6.88
CA PRO A 102 -0.66 -23.38 -6.90
C PRO A 102 -0.99 -22.11 -6.11
N SER A 103 -0.40 -21.93 -4.92
CA SER A 103 -0.64 -20.71 -4.12
C SER A 103 -0.12 -19.46 -4.82
N GLN A 104 1.06 -19.54 -5.45
CA GLN A 104 1.65 -18.41 -6.18
C GLN A 104 0.87 -18.07 -7.46
N PHE A 105 0.37 -19.08 -8.17
CA PHE A 105 -0.48 -18.87 -9.34
C PHE A 105 -1.78 -18.16 -8.96
N LEU A 106 -2.48 -18.65 -7.94
CA LEU A 106 -3.72 -18.03 -7.45
C LEU A 106 -3.47 -16.63 -6.89
N PHE A 107 -2.36 -16.41 -6.18
CA PHE A 107 -1.93 -15.09 -5.73
C PHE A 107 -1.77 -14.12 -6.91
N ALA A 108 -1.11 -14.54 -8.00
CA ALA A 108 -0.94 -13.71 -9.20
C ALA A 108 -2.29 -13.37 -9.86
N VAL A 109 -3.19 -14.35 -9.97
CA VAL A 109 -4.54 -14.12 -10.52
C VAL A 109 -5.31 -13.13 -9.64
N ASN A 110 -5.35 -13.34 -8.33
CA ASN A 110 -6.06 -12.46 -7.39
C ASN A 110 -5.46 -11.05 -7.33
N LEU A 111 -4.14 -10.91 -7.50
CA LEU A 111 -3.47 -9.61 -7.63
C LEU A 111 -3.97 -8.84 -8.86
N LEU A 112 -4.14 -9.50 -10.01
CA LEU A 112 -4.68 -8.85 -11.21
C LEU A 112 -6.14 -8.43 -11.02
N ILE A 113 -6.95 -9.31 -10.41
CA ILE A 113 -8.37 -9.05 -10.13
C ILE A 113 -8.50 -7.84 -9.22
N ILE A 114 -7.80 -7.81 -8.07
CA ILE A 114 -7.94 -6.71 -7.11
C ILE A 114 -7.42 -5.38 -7.67
N SER A 115 -6.37 -5.42 -8.48
CA SER A 115 -5.84 -4.23 -9.15
C SER A 115 -6.86 -3.66 -10.15
N TRP A 116 -7.52 -4.53 -10.93
CA TRP A 116 -8.58 -4.12 -11.84
C TRP A 116 -9.80 -3.57 -11.10
N VAL A 117 -10.25 -4.24 -10.03
CA VAL A 117 -11.36 -3.77 -9.19
C VAL A 117 -11.03 -2.41 -8.59
N SER A 118 -9.82 -2.22 -8.05
CA SER A 118 -9.39 -0.94 -7.50
C SER A 118 -9.33 0.20 -8.52
N GLY A 119 -9.10 -0.11 -9.80
CA GLY A 119 -9.15 0.90 -10.87
C GLY A 119 -10.57 1.33 -11.21
N ARG A 120 -11.56 0.43 -11.03
CA ARG A 120 -12.98 0.70 -11.29
C ARG A 120 -13.69 1.36 -10.11
N VAL A 121 -13.34 0.95 -8.89
CA VAL A 121 -13.97 1.42 -7.67
C VAL A 121 -13.17 2.59 -7.10
N LYS A 122 -13.81 3.73 -6.85
CA LYS A 122 -13.17 4.92 -6.25
C LYS A 122 -13.00 4.80 -4.72
N GLU A 123 -12.89 3.59 -4.19
CA GLU A 123 -12.84 3.28 -2.76
C GLU A 123 -11.59 2.45 -2.45
N ARG A 124 -10.61 3.04 -1.76
CA ARG A 124 -9.30 2.40 -1.59
C ARG A 124 -9.23 1.60 -0.30
N ALA A 125 -9.72 2.15 0.81
CA ALA A 125 -9.67 1.46 2.09
C ALA A 125 -10.48 0.16 2.07
N ILE A 126 -11.70 0.19 1.51
CA ILE A 126 -12.58 -0.99 1.45
C ILE A 126 -11.95 -2.06 0.56
N VAL A 127 -11.51 -1.69 -0.65
CA VAL A 127 -10.92 -2.64 -1.60
C VAL A 127 -9.63 -3.25 -1.02
N SER A 128 -8.78 -2.45 -0.38
CA SER A 128 -7.57 -2.95 0.29
C SER A 128 -7.87 -3.85 1.51
N SER A 129 -9.00 -3.63 2.21
CA SER A 129 -9.39 -4.46 3.36
C SER A 129 -9.79 -5.88 2.97
N ILE A 130 -10.19 -6.11 1.71
CA ILE A 130 -10.58 -7.44 1.17
C ILE A 130 -9.45 -8.46 1.38
N SER A 131 -8.19 -8.02 1.31
CA SER A 131 -7.01 -8.86 1.57
C SER A 131 -7.06 -9.50 2.96
N ASN A 132 -7.37 -8.72 4.01
CA ASN A 132 -7.43 -9.26 5.38
C ASN A 132 -8.73 -10.04 5.61
N TRP A 133 -9.85 -9.62 5.02
CA TRP A 133 -11.09 -10.39 5.04
C TRP A 133 -10.96 -11.76 4.39
N TRP A 134 -10.16 -11.88 3.33
CA TRP A 134 -9.82 -13.17 2.70
C TRP A 134 -9.00 -14.05 3.64
N ILE A 135 -7.96 -13.49 4.26
CA ILE A 135 -7.04 -14.22 5.14
C ILE A 135 -7.72 -14.71 6.43
N PHE A 136 -8.64 -13.90 6.98
CA PHE A 136 -9.30 -14.14 8.25
C PHE A 136 -9.90 -15.55 8.41
N PRO A 137 -10.81 -16.04 7.54
CA PRO A 137 -11.41 -17.36 7.69
C PRO A 137 -10.37 -18.49 7.62
N TRP A 138 -9.32 -18.35 6.80
CA TRP A 138 -8.25 -19.34 6.71
C TRP A 138 -7.43 -19.42 8.00
N LEU A 139 -7.11 -18.27 8.61
CA LEU A 139 -6.41 -18.24 9.91
C LEU A 139 -7.27 -18.81 11.03
N VAL A 140 -8.57 -18.44 11.10
CA VAL A 140 -9.51 -19.02 12.07
C VAL A 140 -9.54 -20.54 11.94
N ALA A 141 -9.65 -21.03 10.71
CA ALA A 141 -9.71 -22.44 10.45
C ALA A 141 -8.37 -23.13 10.80
N LEU A 142 -7.20 -22.54 10.48
CA LEU A 142 -5.88 -23.11 10.86
C LEU A 142 -5.69 -23.19 12.38
N VAL A 143 -6.22 -22.21 13.12
CA VAL A 143 -6.19 -22.21 14.60
C VAL A 143 -7.14 -23.27 15.17
N ALA A 144 -8.32 -23.44 14.58
CA ALA A 144 -9.32 -24.40 15.03
C ALA A 144 -9.04 -25.85 14.60
N LEU A 145 -8.18 -26.05 13.60
CA LEU A 145 -7.95 -27.37 13.01
C LEU A 145 -7.32 -28.34 14.02
N PRO A 146 -7.91 -29.54 14.24
CA PRO A 146 -7.35 -30.54 15.15
C PRO A 146 -6.00 -31.04 14.66
N SER A 147 -5.17 -31.58 15.58
CA SER A 147 -3.85 -32.10 15.24
C SER A 147 -3.94 -33.32 14.32
N SER A 148 -5.01 -34.12 14.45
CA SER A 148 -5.31 -35.31 13.66
C SER A 148 -5.79 -35.03 12.22
N ALA A 149 -6.01 -33.77 11.85
CA ALA A 149 -6.46 -33.44 10.50
C ALA A 149 -5.43 -33.83 9.43
N SER A 150 -5.95 -34.32 8.30
CA SER A 150 -5.14 -34.73 7.14
C SER A 150 -4.19 -33.62 6.68
N THR A 151 -2.98 -34.03 6.30
CA THR A 151 -1.96 -33.17 5.70
C THR A 151 -2.48 -32.41 4.48
N TRP A 152 -3.34 -33.02 3.66
CA TRP A 152 -3.93 -32.37 2.49
C TRP A 152 -4.89 -31.24 2.84
N ILE A 153 -5.63 -31.35 3.95
CA ILE A 153 -6.50 -30.27 4.43
C ILE A 153 -5.64 -29.08 4.86
N ARG A 154 -4.56 -29.32 5.60
CA ARG A 154 -3.60 -28.27 6.00
C ARG A 154 -2.99 -27.58 4.79
N TYR A 155 -2.60 -28.36 3.77
CA TYR A 155 -2.09 -27.84 2.51
C TYR A 155 -3.10 -26.92 1.82
N ALA A 156 -4.35 -27.36 1.68
CA ALA A 156 -5.41 -26.56 1.06
C ALA A 156 -5.65 -25.24 1.82
N MET A 157 -5.62 -25.27 3.15
CA MET A 157 -5.80 -24.07 3.99
C MET A 157 -4.63 -23.09 3.87
N LEU A 158 -3.39 -23.57 3.86
CA LEU A 158 -2.20 -22.74 3.62
C LEU A 158 -2.21 -22.13 2.21
N THR A 159 -2.62 -22.91 1.22
CA THR A 159 -2.76 -22.46 -0.18
C THR A 159 -3.84 -21.38 -0.29
N GLY A 160 -5.00 -21.61 0.35
CA GLY A 160 -6.10 -20.64 0.41
C GLY A 160 -5.68 -19.34 1.07
N LEU A 161 -5.00 -19.41 2.22
CA LEU A 161 -4.45 -18.26 2.93
C LEU A 161 -3.48 -17.45 2.06
N LEU A 162 -2.56 -18.13 1.37
CA LEU A 162 -1.52 -17.50 0.56
C LEU A 162 -2.01 -16.98 -0.80
N SER A 163 -3.18 -17.43 -1.25
CA SER A 163 -3.82 -16.93 -2.46
C SER A 163 -4.53 -15.57 -2.30
N TYR A 164 -4.32 -14.87 -1.19
CA TYR A 164 -5.00 -13.61 -0.89
C TYR A 164 -4.79 -12.54 -1.96
N PRO A 165 -5.78 -11.65 -2.19
CA PRO A 165 -5.62 -10.54 -3.12
C PRO A 165 -4.63 -9.51 -2.55
N TYR A 166 -3.49 -9.32 -3.21
CA TYR A 166 -2.44 -8.43 -2.71
C TYR A 166 -2.70 -6.96 -3.05
N CYS A 167 -2.88 -6.12 -2.03
CA CYS A 167 -3.32 -4.73 -2.18
C CYS A 167 -2.21 -3.67 -2.12
N HIS A 168 -0.93 -4.05 -2.16
CA HIS A 168 0.19 -3.13 -1.95
C HIS A 168 0.27 -1.99 -2.97
N ALA A 169 0.02 -2.27 -4.25
CA ALA A 169 -0.01 -1.22 -5.28
C ALA A 169 -1.07 -0.14 -4.98
N ILE A 170 -2.22 -0.56 -4.43
CA ILE A 170 -3.31 0.35 -4.04
C ILE A 170 -2.86 1.22 -2.87
N LEU A 171 -2.23 0.62 -1.86
CA LEU A 171 -1.76 1.34 -0.66
C LEU A 171 -0.64 2.33 -0.98
N VAL A 172 0.33 1.96 -1.82
CA VAL A 172 1.37 2.87 -2.30
C VAL A 172 0.75 4.04 -3.07
N GLY A 173 -0.19 3.78 -3.97
CA GLY A 173 -0.91 4.81 -4.71
C GLY A 173 -1.79 5.69 -3.82
N TRP A 174 -2.33 5.13 -2.73
CA TRP A 174 -3.11 5.85 -1.74
C TRP A 174 -2.23 6.82 -0.93
N ASN A 175 -1.11 6.34 -0.42
CA ASN A 175 -0.10 7.13 0.27
C ASN A 175 0.42 8.28 -0.63
N ALA A 176 0.75 7.96 -1.87
CA ALA A 176 1.24 8.94 -2.84
C ALA A 176 0.21 10.04 -3.15
N LYS A 177 -1.08 9.68 -3.26
CA LYS A 177 -2.15 10.67 -3.48
C LYS A 177 -2.37 11.54 -2.25
N ASN A 178 -2.35 10.96 -1.05
CA ASN A 178 -2.62 11.70 0.18
C ASN A 178 -1.48 12.63 0.60
N SER A 179 -0.26 12.44 0.09
CA SER A 179 0.89 13.32 0.36
C SER A 179 0.81 14.70 -0.33
N ASN A 180 0.00 14.81 -1.38
CA ASN A 180 -0.34 15.98 -2.22
C ASN A 180 0.77 16.88 -2.80
N ALA A 181 1.94 17.08 -2.18
CA ALA A 181 3.06 17.83 -2.77
C ALA A 181 4.10 16.88 -3.41
N VAL A 182 4.66 17.27 -4.57
CA VAL A 182 5.65 16.45 -5.30
C VAL A 182 6.87 16.12 -4.43
N ARG A 183 7.33 17.11 -3.65
CA ARG A 183 8.48 17.02 -2.76
C ARG A 183 8.23 16.08 -1.57
N THR A 184 7.02 16.09 -0.98
CA THR A 184 6.67 15.22 0.16
C THR A 184 6.25 13.81 -0.27
N ARG A 185 5.76 13.64 -1.51
CA ARG A 185 5.30 12.34 -2.04
C ARG A 185 6.42 11.29 -2.07
N ALA A 186 7.62 11.66 -2.52
CA ALA A 186 8.75 10.73 -2.57
C ALA A 186 9.20 10.28 -1.17
N VAL A 187 9.27 11.24 -0.23
CA VAL A 187 9.66 10.99 1.16
C VAL A 187 8.62 10.14 1.87
N SER A 188 7.34 10.45 1.71
CA SER A 188 6.26 9.68 2.31
C SER A 188 6.19 8.26 1.75
N ALA A 189 6.42 8.07 0.45
CA ALA A 189 6.48 6.72 -0.13
C ALA A 189 7.67 5.92 0.42
N ALA A 190 8.83 6.55 0.61
CA ALA A 190 9.99 5.93 1.25
C ALA A 190 9.69 5.56 2.71
N LEU A 191 9.11 6.49 3.49
CA LEU A 191 8.67 6.24 4.87
C LEU A 191 7.70 5.07 4.93
N TYR A 192 6.63 5.09 4.14
CA TYR A 192 5.67 3.99 4.04
C TYR A 192 6.36 2.64 3.78
N ASN A 193 7.30 2.59 2.82
CA ASN A 193 8.04 1.36 2.52
C ASN A 193 8.92 0.92 3.71
N MET A 194 9.57 1.85 4.42
CA MET A 194 10.31 1.51 5.65
C MET A 194 9.40 0.88 6.72
N PHE A 195 8.17 1.38 6.90
CA PHE A 195 7.19 0.74 7.79
C PHE A 195 6.79 -0.65 7.30
N VAL A 196 6.57 -0.85 6.00
CA VAL A 196 6.30 -2.18 5.42
C VAL A 196 7.43 -3.17 5.74
N GLN A 197 8.69 -2.75 5.57
CA GLN A 197 9.83 -3.63 5.85
C GLN A 197 10.01 -3.88 7.35
N ALA A 198 9.77 -2.89 8.21
CA ALA A 198 9.74 -3.09 9.66
C ALA A 198 8.69 -4.13 10.06
N GLY A 199 7.53 -4.13 9.39
CA GLY A 199 6.48 -5.13 9.55
C GLY A 199 6.95 -6.53 9.17
N ASN A 200 7.64 -6.66 8.03
CA ASN A 200 8.22 -7.94 7.58
C ASN A 200 9.27 -8.48 8.57
N ILE A 201 10.07 -7.61 9.19
CA ILE A 201 11.03 -7.99 10.25
C ILE A 201 10.27 -8.48 11.50
N ALA A 202 9.20 -7.80 11.90
CA ALA A 202 8.37 -8.28 13.00
C ALA A 202 7.73 -9.63 12.67
N ALA A 203 7.26 -9.82 11.44
CA ALA A 203 6.61 -11.04 10.99
C ALA A 203 7.53 -12.26 11.03
N SER A 204 8.80 -12.13 10.60
CA SER A 204 9.75 -13.24 10.59
C SER A 204 10.04 -13.84 11.97
N ASN A 205 9.75 -13.09 13.04
CA ASN A 205 9.94 -13.54 14.42
C ASN A 205 8.68 -14.16 15.06
N ILE A 206 7.55 -14.23 14.33
CA ILE A 206 6.29 -14.78 14.87
C ILE A 206 6.33 -16.30 14.92
N TYR A 207 6.85 -16.96 13.88
CA TYR A 207 7.00 -18.41 13.85
C TYR A 207 8.28 -18.80 14.58
N ARG A 208 8.13 -19.68 15.56
CA ARG A 208 9.22 -20.11 16.44
C ARG A 208 9.38 -21.62 16.40
N ASP A 209 10.58 -22.07 16.72
CA ASP A 209 10.93 -23.49 16.63
C ASP A 209 10.19 -24.36 17.65
N ASP A 210 9.83 -23.81 18.81
CA ASP A 210 9.06 -24.49 19.86
C ASP A 210 7.60 -24.77 19.47
N ASP A 211 7.06 -24.05 18.48
CA ASP A 211 5.67 -24.18 18.00
C ASP A 211 5.56 -25.07 16.74
N GLN A 212 6.67 -25.68 16.32
CA GLN A 212 6.69 -26.60 15.18
C GLN A 212 5.88 -27.88 15.47
N PRO A 213 5.30 -28.53 14.44
CA PRO A 213 5.22 -28.12 13.03
C PRO A 213 3.95 -27.34 12.68
N LEU A 214 3.04 -27.16 13.65
CA LEU A 214 1.70 -26.63 13.40
C LEU A 214 1.59 -25.11 13.56
N TYR A 215 2.57 -24.50 14.23
CA TYR A 215 2.65 -23.07 14.49
C TYR A 215 1.35 -22.48 15.06
N ARG A 216 0.72 -23.17 16.02
CA ARG A 216 -0.61 -22.79 16.55
C ARG A 216 -0.57 -21.46 17.29
N ARG A 217 0.48 -21.21 18.07
CA ARG A 217 0.69 -19.94 18.75
C ARG A 217 0.95 -18.83 17.73
N GLY A 218 1.79 -19.09 16.73
CA GLY A 218 2.04 -18.17 15.63
C GLY A 218 0.74 -17.78 14.91
N ASN A 219 -0.05 -18.76 14.49
CA ASN A 219 -1.32 -18.56 13.81
C ASN A 219 -2.34 -17.76 14.64
N LYS A 220 -2.37 -17.93 15.98
CA LYS A 220 -3.20 -17.10 16.87
C LYS A 220 -2.76 -15.64 16.90
N ILE A 221 -1.45 -15.39 16.92
CA ILE A 221 -0.91 -14.01 16.87
C ILE A 221 -1.26 -13.37 15.52
N LEU A 222 -1.06 -14.10 14.41
CA LEU A 222 -1.42 -13.63 13.07
C LEU A 222 -2.92 -13.33 12.96
N LEU A 223 -3.77 -14.16 13.57
CA LEU A 223 -5.22 -13.92 13.62
C LEU A 223 -5.56 -12.63 14.37
N GLY A 224 -4.93 -12.39 15.53
CA GLY A 224 -5.11 -11.15 16.28
C GLY A 224 -4.71 -9.90 15.48
N ILE A 225 -3.57 -9.97 14.79
CA ILE A 225 -3.11 -8.89 13.90
C ILE A 225 -4.05 -8.71 12.70
N CYS A 226 -4.56 -9.80 12.12
CA CYS A 226 -5.54 -9.76 11.04
C CYS A 226 -6.83 -9.05 11.46
N CYS A 227 -7.38 -9.37 12.64
CA CYS A 227 -8.53 -8.68 13.21
C CYS A 227 -8.24 -7.18 13.41
N PHE A 228 -7.07 -6.86 13.97
CA PHE A 228 -6.64 -5.47 14.14
C PHE A 228 -6.58 -4.74 12.81
N ASN A 229 -6.01 -5.34 11.77
CA ASN A 229 -5.93 -4.75 10.43
C ASN A 229 -7.31 -4.46 9.85
N ILE A 230 -8.26 -5.40 9.96
CA ILE A 230 -9.63 -5.19 9.49
C ILE A 230 -10.23 -3.93 10.13
N VAL A 231 -10.16 -3.83 11.47
CA VAL A 231 -10.65 -2.65 12.20
C VAL A 231 -9.90 -1.39 11.80
N LEU A 232 -8.58 -1.48 11.66
CA LEU A 232 -7.72 -0.36 11.28
C LEU A 232 -8.11 0.20 9.90
N PHE A 233 -8.38 -0.64 8.90
CA PHE A 233 -8.81 -0.17 7.57
C PHE A 233 -10.08 0.70 7.64
N TYR A 234 -11.10 0.25 8.37
CA TYR A 234 -12.33 1.02 8.54
C TYR A 234 -12.10 2.29 9.38
N PHE A 235 -11.24 2.21 10.40
CA PHE A 235 -10.86 3.37 11.20
C PHE A 235 -10.15 4.43 10.36
N VAL A 236 -9.19 4.03 9.51
CA VAL A 236 -8.48 4.95 8.61
C VAL A 236 -9.42 5.57 7.58
N LYS A 237 -10.37 4.79 7.03
CA LYS A 237 -11.43 5.33 6.17
C LYS A 237 -12.25 6.40 6.91
N ALA A 238 -12.75 6.07 8.10
CA ALA A 238 -13.55 6.98 8.92
C ALA A 238 -12.76 8.25 9.29
N PHE A 239 -11.48 8.10 9.61
CA PHE A 239 -10.55 9.19 9.90
C PHE A 239 -10.44 10.16 8.71
N TYR A 240 -10.18 9.67 7.50
CA TYR A 240 -10.07 10.55 6.32
C TYR A 240 -11.41 11.17 5.92
N ILE A 241 -12.53 10.46 6.07
CA ILE A 241 -13.87 11.05 5.88
C ILE A 241 -14.10 12.19 6.88
N TRP A 242 -13.78 11.98 8.16
CA TRP A 242 -13.91 12.99 9.19
C TRP A 242 -13.00 14.20 8.91
N ARG A 243 -11.73 13.99 8.54
CA ARG A 243 -10.82 15.08 8.16
C ARG A 243 -11.34 15.88 6.99
N ASN A 244 -11.86 15.23 5.94
CA ASN A 244 -12.48 15.91 4.82
C ASN A 244 -13.69 16.73 5.26
N LYS A 245 -14.58 16.19 6.10
CA LYS A 245 -15.74 16.93 6.65
C LYS A 245 -15.34 18.15 7.47
N VAL A 246 -14.27 18.05 8.29
CA VAL A 246 -13.76 19.19 9.07
C VAL A 246 -13.22 20.28 8.15
N ARG A 247 -12.53 19.90 7.07
CA ARG A 247 -12.02 20.84 6.07
C ARG A 247 -13.15 21.48 5.26
N ASP A 248 -14.12 20.69 4.83
CA ASP A 248 -15.31 21.18 4.13
C ASP A 248 -16.07 22.23 4.96
N ARG A 249 -16.23 22.00 6.27
CA ARG A 249 -16.86 22.98 7.16
C ARG A 249 -16.10 24.29 7.23
N ARG A 250 -14.77 24.24 7.30
CA ARG A 250 -13.93 25.46 7.33
C ARG A 250 -13.94 26.17 5.98
N TRP A 251 -13.82 25.41 4.90
CA TRP A 251 -13.85 25.92 3.53
C TRP A 251 -15.17 26.61 3.20
N ASN A 252 -16.28 25.96 3.50
CA ASN A 252 -17.63 26.47 3.22
C ASN A 252 -18.05 27.61 4.16
N ALA A 253 -17.34 27.83 5.26
CA ALA A 253 -17.56 28.99 6.14
C ALA A 253 -16.88 30.27 5.61
N MET A 254 -15.94 30.15 4.65
CA MET A 254 -15.29 31.29 4.01
C MET A 254 -16.15 31.87 2.88
N THR A 255 -16.09 33.18 2.67
CA THR A 255 -16.67 33.82 1.49
C THR A 255 -15.88 33.43 0.23
N LYS A 256 -16.45 33.66 -0.96
CA LYS A 256 -15.75 33.36 -2.23
C LYS A 256 -14.44 34.15 -2.36
N GLU A 257 -14.43 35.42 -1.95
CA GLU A 257 -13.24 36.27 -1.94
C GLU A 257 -12.16 35.72 -0.99
N GLN A 258 -12.54 35.22 0.19
CA GLN A 258 -11.62 34.58 1.13
C GLN A 258 -11.07 33.25 0.60
N GLN A 259 -11.89 32.48 -0.12
CA GLN A 259 -11.44 31.25 -0.78
C GLN A 259 -10.41 31.54 -1.88
N GLU A 260 -10.67 32.55 -2.72
CA GLU A 260 -9.75 32.99 -3.77
C GLU A 260 -8.44 33.54 -3.18
N ASP A 261 -8.53 34.37 -2.13
CA ASP A 261 -7.36 34.86 -1.40
C ASP A 261 -6.54 33.72 -0.80
N TYR A 262 -7.19 32.73 -0.16
CA TYR A 262 -6.50 31.56 0.37
C TYR A 262 -5.78 30.76 -0.72
N VAL A 263 -6.41 30.53 -1.88
CA VAL A 263 -5.77 29.76 -2.97
C VAL A 263 -4.52 30.46 -3.49
N LEU A 264 -4.54 31.79 -3.55
CA LEU A 264 -3.46 32.61 -4.09
C LEU A 264 -2.33 32.87 -3.09
N ASN A 265 -2.66 33.10 -1.82
CA ASN A 265 -1.74 33.66 -0.82
C ASN A 265 -1.44 32.71 0.35
N THR A 266 -1.99 31.48 0.37
CA THR A 266 -1.73 30.56 1.49
C THR A 266 -0.28 30.10 1.57
N THR A 267 0.23 30.00 2.80
CA THR A 267 1.51 29.35 3.12
C THR A 267 1.36 27.84 3.34
N ASP A 268 0.13 27.32 3.34
CA ASP A 268 -0.13 25.90 3.54
C ASP A 268 0.29 25.09 2.31
N GLU A 269 1.12 24.08 2.51
CA GLU A 269 1.64 23.24 1.42
C GLU A 269 1.03 21.85 1.41
N GLY A 270 0.85 21.31 0.20
CA GLY A 270 0.50 19.91 -0.02
C GLY A 270 -0.78 19.49 0.70
N GLN A 271 -0.66 18.56 1.64
CA GLN A 271 -1.81 18.01 2.35
C GLN A 271 -2.39 18.95 3.41
N GLN A 272 -1.68 20.00 3.83
CA GLN A 272 -2.15 20.92 4.89
C GLN A 272 -3.20 21.91 4.37
N ARG A 273 -3.23 22.10 3.05
CA ARG A 273 -4.17 22.95 2.34
C ARG A 273 -5.65 22.61 2.60
N LEU A 274 -6.47 23.65 2.80
CA LEU A 274 -7.91 23.52 3.04
C LEU A 274 -8.71 23.09 1.81
N ASP A 275 -8.22 23.33 0.60
CA ASP A 275 -8.80 22.89 -0.69
C ASP A 275 -8.45 21.42 -1.02
N PHE A 276 -7.48 20.83 -0.31
CA PHE A 276 -7.12 19.42 -0.50
C PHE A 276 -8.13 18.47 0.16
N ARG A 277 -8.43 17.35 -0.53
CA ARG A 277 -9.28 16.26 -0.02
C ARG A 277 -8.52 14.94 -0.02
N PHE A 278 -8.49 14.29 1.13
CA PHE A 278 -7.91 12.96 1.27
C PHE A 278 -8.72 11.92 0.49
N ALA A 279 -8.02 11.07 -0.25
CA ALA A 279 -8.62 9.83 -0.72
C ALA A 279 -8.83 8.88 0.47
N HIS A 280 -9.83 8.02 0.36
CA HIS A 280 -10.18 7.00 1.33
C HIS A 280 -10.64 5.72 0.64
#